data_AF-A0A3M1ZBE3-F1
#
_entry.id   AF-A0A3M1ZBE3-F1
#
_cell.length_a   1.000
_cell.length_b   1.000
_cell.length_c   1.000
_cell.angle_alpha   90.00
_cell.angle_beta   90.00
_cell.angle_gamma   90.00
#
_symmetry.space_group_name_H-M   'P 1'
#
loop_
_entity.id
_entity.type
_entity.pdbx_description
1 polymer ?
#
loop_
_entity_poly.entity_id
_entity_poly.type
_entity_poly.pdbx_seq_one_letter_code
_entity_poly.pdbx_strand_id
1 'polypeptide(L)'
;MRSFNVDYLEFYKHFHLLLRAALAGQLWAEALDALCALAVLYVDSERHDMAANVLAVIRNHPYTPDDIRNQAEDLWLELESRICPRVLADAQQYALEHNLEQVIAEVLTIVD
;
A
#
# COMPACT_ATOMS: atom_id res chain seq x y z
N MET A 1 18.89 -7.82 -23.01
CA MET A 1 18.09 -7.33 -21.87
C MET A 1 17.23 -8.50 -21.40
N ARG A 2 17.54 -9.11 -20.25
CA ARG A 2 16.70 -10.17 -19.69
C ARG A 2 15.49 -9.48 -19.05
N SER A 3 14.32 -9.62 -19.63
CA SER A 3 13.07 -9.34 -18.92
C SER A 3 13.03 -10.28 -17.72
N PHE A 4 13.27 -9.74 -16.53
CA PHE A 4 12.92 -10.44 -15.30
C PHE A 4 11.39 -10.53 -15.33
N ASN A 5 10.89 -11.73 -15.60
CA ASN A 5 9.48 -12.02 -15.44
C ASN A 5 9.26 -12.12 -13.92
N VAL A 6 9.12 -10.96 -13.27
CA VAL A 6 8.85 -10.87 -11.84
C VAL A 6 7.45 -11.45 -11.65
N ASP A 7 7.37 -12.57 -10.94
CA ASP A 7 6.10 -13.20 -10.64
C ASP A 7 5.40 -12.43 -9.52
N TYR A 8 4.80 -11.29 -9.89
CA TYR A 8 4.07 -10.43 -8.96
C TYR A 8 2.97 -11.19 -8.21
N LEU A 9 2.42 -12.26 -8.80
CA LEU A 9 1.35 -13.05 -8.18
C LEU A 9 1.83 -13.72 -6.88
N GLU A 10 3.04 -14.29 -6.87
CA GLU A 10 3.59 -14.92 -5.66
C GLU A 10 3.89 -13.88 -4.58
N PHE A 11 4.35 -12.68 -4.97
CA PHE A 11 4.53 -11.57 -4.03
C PHE A 11 3.20 -11.08 -3.45
N TYR A 12 2.16 -10.90 -4.28
CA TYR A 12 0.83 -10.53 -3.80
C TYR A 12 0.28 -11.55 -2.80
N LYS A 13 0.37 -12.84 -3.12
CA LYS A 13 -0.06 -13.91 -2.20
C LYS A 13 0.72 -13.87 -0.88
N HIS A 14 2.02 -13.65 -0.93
CA HIS A 14 2.87 -13.56 0.24
C HIS A 14 2.43 -12.41 1.16
N PHE A 15 2.29 -11.19 0.64
CA PHE A 15 1.89 -10.04 1.45
C PHE A 15 0.42 -10.11 1.89
N HIS A 16 -0.47 -10.71 1.10
CA HIS A 16 -1.86 -10.97 1.53
C HIS A 16 -1.91 -11.95 2.71
N LEU A 17 -1.05 -12.98 2.71
CA LEU A 17 -0.93 -13.89 3.85
C LEU A 17 -0.41 -13.17 5.10
N LEU A 18 0.62 -12.33 4.94
CA LEU A 18 1.15 -11.52 6.04
C LEU A 18 0.10 -10.55 6.61
N LEU A 19 -0.64 -9.85 5.74
CA LEU A 19 -1.74 -8.98 6.14
C LEU A 19 -2.83 -9.72 6.92
N ARG A 20 -3.23 -10.91 6.45
CA ARG A 20 -4.22 -11.76 7.16
C ARG A 20 -3.71 -12.17 8.53
N ALA A 21 -2.44 -12.58 8.63
CA ALA A 21 -1.83 -12.98 9.90
C ALA A 21 -1.70 -11.79 10.86
N ALA A 22 -1.24 -10.64 10.36
CA ALA A 22 -1.09 -9.41 11.14
C ALA A 22 -2.45 -8.91 11.67
N LEU A 23 -3.48 -8.91 10.83
CA LEU A 23 -4.84 -8.54 11.24
C LEU A 23 -5.39 -9.49 12.32
N ALA A 24 -5.21 -10.80 12.15
CA ALA A 24 -5.64 -11.80 13.13
C ALA A 24 -4.90 -11.66 14.47
N GLY A 25 -3.63 -11.24 14.44
CA GLY A 25 -2.80 -10.99 15.62
C GLY A 25 -2.86 -9.57 16.17
N GLN A 26 -3.62 -8.65 15.54
CA GLN A 26 -3.63 -7.21 15.85
C GLN A 26 -2.21 -6.58 15.84
N LEU A 27 -1.37 -7.05 14.93
CA LEU A 27 0.02 -6.63 14.74
C LEU A 27 0.05 -5.46 13.74
N TRP A 28 -0.25 -4.26 14.22
CA TRP A 28 -0.47 -3.09 13.36
C TRP A 28 0.78 -2.60 12.62
N ALA A 29 1.96 -2.72 13.22
CA ALA A 29 3.20 -2.32 12.56
C ALA A 29 3.50 -3.23 11.36
N GLU A 30 3.31 -4.54 11.53
CA GLU A 30 3.48 -5.56 10.50
C GLU A 30 2.43 -5.43 9.39
N ALA A 31 1.20 -5.04 9.73
CA ALA A 31 0.18 -4.75 8.74
C ALA A 31 0.54 -3.52 7.89
N LEU A 32 1.04 -2.45 8.52
CA LEU A 32 1.49 -1.25 7.82
C LEU A 32 2.71 -1.51 6.92
N ASP A 33 3.66 -2.33 7.40
CA ASP A 33 4.82 -2.74 6.61
C ASP A 33 4.40 -3.54 5.37
N ALA A 34 3.52 -4.53 5.55
CA ALA A 34 2.98 -5.32 4.44
C ALA A 34 2.19 -4.46 3.44
N LEU A 35 1.43 -3.47 3.91
CA LEU A 35 0.76 -2.50 3.03
C LEU A 35 1.76 -1.62 2.27
N CYS A 36 2.84 -1.18 2.91
CA CYS A 36 3.89 -0.40 2.27
C CYS A 36 4.57 -1.22 1.16
N ALA A 37 4.87 -2.48 1.43
CA ALA A 37 5.42 -3.40 0.42
C ALA A 37 4.44 -3.65 -0.74
N LEU A 38 3.14 -3.79 -0.46
CA LEU A 38 2.12 -3.90 -1.50
C LEU A 38 2.00 -2.63 -2.34
N ALA A 39 2.14 -1.44 -1.73
CA ALA A 39 2.16 -0.19 -2.46
C ALA A 39 3.33 -0.15 -3.47
N VAL A 40 4.51 -0.67 -3.11
CA VAL A 40 5.64 -0.81 -4.05
C VAL A 40 5.24 -1.70 -5.24
N LEU A 41 4.63 -2.86 -4.99
CA LEU A 41 4.17 -3.75 -6.07
C LEU A 41 3.10 -3.08 -6.95
N TYR A 42 2.20 -2.29 -6.37
CA TYR A 42 1.20 -1.53 -7.12
C TYR A 42 1.86 -0.47 -8.01
N VAL A 43 2.88 0.23 -7.52
CA VAL A 43 3.65 1.19 -8.32
C VAL A 43 4.36 0.51 -9.49
N ASP A 44 5.00 -0.63 -9.23
CA ASP A 44 5.73 -1.42 -10.24
C ASP A 44 4.82 -2.07 -11.28
N SER A 45 3.59 -2.43 -10.90
CA SER A 45 2.58 -3.02 -11.78
C SER A 45 1.60 -1.99 -12.38
N GLU A 46 1.94 -0.70 -12.32
CA GLU A 46 1.18 0.43 -12.89
C GLU A 46 -0.23 0.63 -12.29
N ARG A 47 -0.50 0.07 -11.11
CA ARG A 47 -1.74 0.27 -10.34
C ARG A 47 -1.62 1.49 -9.41
N HIS A 48 -1.40 2.65 -10.00
CA HIS A 48 -1.01 3.86 -9.27
C HIS A 48 -2.10 4.43 -8.36
N ASP A 49 -3.37 4.24 -8.71
CA ASP A 49 -4.52 4.61 -7.89
C ASP A 49 -4.55 3.83 -6.57
N MET A 50 -4.36 2.51 -6.66
CA MET A 50 -4.28 1.63 -5.50
C MET A 50 -3.06 1.97 -4.63
N ALA A 51 -1.90 2.20 -5.24
CA ALA A 51 -0.70 2.64 -4.53
C ALA A 51 -0.96 3.95 -3.77
N ALA A 52 -1.56 4.95 -4.43
CA ALA A 52 -1.86 6.24 -3.81
C ALA A 52 -2.80 6.08 -2.60
N ASN A 53 -3.89 5.31 -2.73
CA ASN A 53 -4.84 5.09 -1.65
C ASN A 53 -4.18 4.46 -0.41
N VAL A 54 -3.39 3.41 -0.61
CA VAL A 54 -2.68 2.72 0.47
C VAL A 54 -1.66 3.65 1.14
N LEU A 55 -0.86 4.37 0.34
CA LEU A 55 0.15 5.29 0.86
C LEU A 55 -0.47 6.45 1.64
N ALA A 56 -1.58 7.01 1.17
CA ALA A 56 -2.28 8.08 1.87
C ALA A 56 -2.73 7.62 3.28
N VAL A 57 -3.22 6.38 3.40
CA VAL A 57 -3.63 5.80 4.68
C VAL A 57 -2.43 5.59 5.61
N ILE A 58 -1.34 5.00 5.12
CA ILE A 58 -0.12 4.75 5.91
C ILE A 58 0.43 6.07 6.47
N ARG A 59 0.51 7.12 5.63
CA ARG A 59 1.05 8.43 6.00
C ARG A 59 0.20 9.16 7.04
N ASN A 60 -1.12 9.02 6.95
CA ASN A 60 -2.06 9.66 7.86
C ASN A 60 -2.30 8.86 9.15
N HIS A 61 -1.86 7.60 9.22
CA HIS A 61 -2.10 6.77 10.38
C HIS A 61 -1.19 7.18 11.57
N PRO A 62 -1.77 7.46 12.76
CA PRO A 62 -1.04 8.11 13.86
C PRO A 62 0.09 7.25 14.43
N TYR A 63 -0.04 5.92 14.36
CA TYR A 63 0.92 4.98 14.93
C TYR A 63 1.85 4.35 13.90
N THR A 64 1.95 4.93 12.70
CA THR A 64 2.89 4.42 11.69
C THR A 64 4.33 4.60 12.18
N PRO A 65 5.11 3.51 12.28
CA PRO A 65 6.53 3.55 12.57
C PRO A 65 7.29 4.51 11.64
N ASP A 66 8.31 5.19 12.15
CA ASP A 66 9.00 6.26 11.41
C ASP A 66 9.70 5.74 10.14
N ASP A 67 10.26 4.54 10.18
CA ASP A 67 10.87 3.87 9.03
C ASP A 67 9.86 3.59 7.92
N ILE A 68 8.70 3.02 8.27
CA ILE A 68 7.60 2.76 7.32
C ILE A 68 7.05 4.07 6.77
N ARG A 69 6.89 5.08 7.63
CA ARG A 69 6.40 6.41 7.22
C ARG A 69 7.35 7.06 6.22
N ASN A 70 8.65 7.05 6.50
CA ASN A 70 9.66 7.61 5.61
C ASN A 70 9.65 6.90 4.25
N GLN A 71 9.57 5.57 4.25
CA GLN A 71 9.46 4.81 3.01
C GLN A 71 8.18 5.13 2.23
N ALA A 72 7.04 5.30 2.91
CA ALA A 72 5.79 5.68 2.29
C ALA A 72 5.82 7.11 1.72
N GLU A 73 6.48 8.06 2.38
CA GLU A 73 6.71 9.41 1.86
C GLU A 73 7.59 9.39 0.62
N ASP A 74 8.70 8.62 0.62
CA ASP A 74 9.58 8.49 -0.54
C ASP A 74 8.82 7.93 -1.75
N LEU A 75 8.02 6.87 -1.54
CA LEU A 75 7.21 6.29 -2.60
C LEU A 75 6.10 7.24 -3.07
N TRP A 76 5.51 8.02 -2.16
CA TRP A 76 4.52 9.03 -2.50
C TRP A 76 5.10 10.13 -3.39
N LEU A 77 6.31 10.62 -3.08
CA LEU A 77 7.01 11.62 -3.89
C LEU A 77 7.37 11.07 -5.27
N GLU A 78 7.79 9.80 -5.36
CA GLU A 78 7.98 9.15 -6.65
C GLU A 78 6.67 9.14 -7.46
N LEU A 79 5.58 8.70 -6.82
CA LEU A 79 4.27 8.60 -7.46
C LEU A 79 3.75 9.96 -7.94
N GLU A 80 3.98 11.02 -7.17
CA GLU A 80 3.62 12.40 -7.53
C GLU A 80 4.28 12.86 -8.82
N SER A 81 5.48 12.38 -9.13
CA SER A 81 6.14 12.67 -10.40
C SER A 81 5.56 11.89 -11.60
N ARG A 82 4.76 10.85 -11.34
CA ARG A 82 4.28 9.88 -12.34
C ARG A 82 2.80 10.05 -12.68
N ILE A 83 1.97 10.53 -11.76
CA ILE A 83 0.51 10.56 -11.93
C ILE A 83 -0.11 11.94 -11.85
N CYS A 84 -1.37 12.03 -12.29
CA CYS A 84 -2.14 13.25 -12.22
C CYS A 84 -2.36 13.68 -10.76
N PRO A 85 -2.12 14.97 -10.39
CA PRO A 85 -2.34 15.47 -9.03
C PRO A 85 -3.74 15.22 -8.48
N ARG A 86 -4.74 15.10 -9.37
CA ARG A 86 -6.12 14.75 -8.97
C ARG A 86 -6.20 13.37 -8.31
N VAL A 87 -5.45 12.37 -8.79
CA VAL A 87 -5.45 11.03 -8.21
C VAL A 87 -4.91 11.06 -6.78
N LEU A 88 -3.89 11.88 -6.52
CA LEU A 88 -3.35 12.06 -5.17
C LEU A 88 -4.33 12.78 -4.24
N ALA A 89 -5.06 13.78 -4.76
CA ALA A 89 -6.09 14.46 -4.00
C ALA A 89 -7.25 13.51 -3.64
N ASP A 90 -7.66 12.67 -4.58
CA ASP A 90 -8.69 11.64 -4.36
C ASP A 90 -8.19 10.61 -3.32
N ALA A 91 -6.92 10.20 -3.36
CA ALA A 91 -6.32 9.30 -2.37
C ALA A 91 -6.22 9.91 -0.97
N GLN A 92 -5.91 11.21 -0.86
CA GLN A 92 -5.94 11.92 0.41
C GLN A 92 -7.35 11.94 1.00
N GLN A 93 -8.36 12.20 0.17
CA GLN A 93 -9.76 12.14 0.60
C GLN A 93 -10.15 10.72 1.04
N TYR A 94 -9.74 9.71 0.27
CA TYR A 94 -9.96 8.30 0.61
C TYR A 94 -9.42 7.95 2.00
N ALA A 95 -8.22 8.40 2.35
CA ALA A 95 -7.60 8.17 3.67
C ALA A 95 -8.31 8.89 4.83
N LEU A 96 -9.14 9.89 4.56
CA LEU A 96 -9.99 10.53 5.58
C LEU A 96 -11.28 9.75 5.81
N GLU A 97 -11.74 9.01 4.80
CA GLU A 97 -12.99 8.26 4.82
C GLU A 97 -12.82 6.80 5.26
N HIS A 98 -11.60 6.26 5.10
CA HIS A 98 -11.29 4.86 5.37
C HIS A 98 -10.23 4.73 6.46
N ASN A 99 -10.49 3.85 7.42
CA ASN A 99 -9.51 3.46 8.42
C ASN A 99 -8.64 2.29 7.94
N LEU A 100 -7.57 2.00 8.68
CA LEU A 100 -6.60 0.95 8.33
C LEU A 100 -7.26 -0.42 8.13
N GLU A 101 -8.22 -0.82 8.98
CA GLU A 101 -8.89 -2.11 8.88
C GLU A 101 -9.72 -2.24 7.61
N GLN A 102 -10.44 -1.17 7.23
CA GLN A 102 -11.22 -1.13 5.98
C GLN A 102 -10.32 -1.27 4.76
N VAL A 103 -9.19 -0.56 4.76
CA VAL A 103 -8.21 -0.61 3.66
C VAL A 103 -7.59 -1.99 3.55
N ILE A 104 -7.23 -2.62 4.67
CA ILE A 104 -6.73 -4.00 4.68
C ILE A 104 -7.79 -4.95 4.11
N ALA A 105 -9.05 -4.82 4.52
CA ALA A 105 -10.12 -5.66 4.01
C ALA A 105 -10.30 -5.51 2.50
N GLU A 106 -10.28 -4.28 1.97
CA GLU A 106 -10.35 -4.00 0.55
C GLU A 106 -9.17 -4.62 -0.20
N VAL A 107 -7.94 -4.38 0.24
CA VAL A 107 -6.72 -4.98 -0.35
C VAL A 107 -6.83 -6.50 -0.43
N LEU A 108 -7.32 -7.14 0.64
CA LEU A 108 -7.47 -8.60 0.68
C LEU A 108 -8.55 -9.16 -0.24
N THR A 109 -9.48 -8.33 -0.73
CA THR A 109 -10.53 -8.72 -1.69
C THR A 109 -10.09 -8.64 -3.15
N ILE A 110 -8.94 -8.03 -3.44
CA ILE A 110 -8.47 -7.78 -4.82
C ILE A 110 -7.83 -9.03 -5.44
N VAL A 111 -7.79 -10.15 -4.71
CA VAL A 111 -7.33 -11.45 -5.21
C VAL A 111 -8.48 -12.46 -5.11
N ASP A 112 -9.32 -12.43 -6.14
CA ASP A 112 -10.14 -13.53 -6.66
C ASP A 112 -10.20 -13.45 -8.19
#